data_AF-A0A7S2H9J0-F1
#
_entry.id   AF-A0A7S2H9J0-F1
#
_cell.length_a   1.000
_cell.length_b   1.000
_cell.length_c   1.000
_cell.angle_alpha   90.00
_cell.angle_beta   90.00
_cell.angle_gamma   90.00
#
_symmetry.space_group_name_H-M   'P 1'
#
loop_
_entity.id
_entity.type
_entity.pdbx_description
1 polymer ?
#
loop_
_entity_poly.entity_id
_entity_poly.type
_entity_poly.pdbx_seq_one_letter_code
_entity_poly.pdbx_strand_id
1 'polypeptide(L)'
;KVCTAMVLPTQLSPASRGSLSLYLFYALLSFLIGMSIMLGMAQAGESIRGAVVFKSCSCSTEPSITHSADVENLPPVIDELAAVKQEVETLSQALQASIEKLQSLKREEPLPSFTDLLIESGSDKYYRHHYERYYEGWLEPYRNVAKLKMLEIGADQGKSIELWKNYFTNHELVMGLAYGDHVLSSGIKDRGVEIHYGDQSKHETMNALMKKGPWDVIIDDGSHFPGHTLYSLFALWEAVKPGGIYVIEDLETSYWDLPDAEIYSYKLNHTGIGAKSEYSTVAKIQELEQVLVRHQIGAEELSVMPGDHSICSIEWGMNLVKIHKCGVNDGVGPDYLPRMYEQDKMRKWVKAAKRTNPMKDANGNFVPFV
;
A
#
# COMPACT_ATOMS: atom_id res chain seq x y z
N LYS A 1 -28.56 -36.25 -29.69
CA LYS A 1 -28.19 -35.28 -30.76
C LYS A 1 -28.18 -33.89 -30.14
N VAL A 2 -27.04 -33.20 -30.12
CA VAL A 2 -27.03 -31.75 -29.88
C VAL A 2 -27.19 -31.10 -31.25
N CYS A 3 -28.36 -30.52 -31.51
CA CYS A 3 -28.53 -29.58 -32.62
C CYS A 3 -28.12 -28.20 -32.11
N THR A 4 -26.98 -27.70 -32.54
CA THR A 4 -26.63 -26.29 -32.37
C THR A 4 -27.13 -25.55 -33.61
N ALA A 5 -28.28 -24.88 -33.50
CA ALA A 5 -28.74 -23.95 -34.54
C ALA A 5 -27.88 -22.68 -34.47
N MET A 6 -27.08 -22.44 -35.50
CA MET A 6 -26.33 -21.20 -35.69
C MET A 6 -27.23 -20.19 -36.39
N VAL A 7 -27.61 -19.11 -35.70
CA VAL A 7 -28.24 -17.95 -36.34
C VAL A 7 -27.12 -17.02 -36.80
N LEU A 8 -26.90 -16.90 -38.11
CA LEU A 8 -25.98 -15.94 -38.70
C LEU A 8 -26.68 -14.60 -38.92
N PRO A 9 -26.13 -13.45 -38.46
CA PRO A 9 -26.58 -12.15 -38.91
C PRO A 9 -26.12 -11.94 -40.36
N THR A 10 -27.06 -11.63 -41.25
CA THR A 10 -26.82 -11.57 -42.70
C THR A 10 -26.12 -10.31 -43.21
N GLN A 11 -25.61 -9.40 -42.37
CA GLN A 11 -24.81 -8.26 -42.85
C GLN A 11 -23.71 -7.87 -41.86
N LEU A 12 -22.46 -8.12 -42.23
CA LEU A 12 -21.27 -7.57 -41.57
C LEU A 12 -20.40 -6.86 -42.63
N SER A 13 -19.97 -5.64 -42.30
CA SER A 13 -19.17 -4.77 -43.15
C SER A 13 -17.70 -5.25 -43.26
N PRO A 14 -16.89 -4.75 -44.22
CA PRO A 14 -15.58 -5.31 -44.55
C PRO A 14 -14.48 -5.22 -43.46
N ALA A 15 -14.77 -4.68 -42.27
CA ALA A 15 -13.79 -4.43 -41.22
C ALA A 15 -13.57 -5.58 -40.22
N SER A 16 -14.25 -6.72 -40.34
CA SER A 16 -14.21 -7.80 -39.33
C SER A 16 -13.45 -9.09 -39.75
N ARG A 17 -12.46 -9.00 -40.65
CA ARG A 17 -11.68 -10.19 -41.06
C ARG A 17 -10.75 -10.74 -39.97
N GLY A 18 -10.45 -9.97 -38.92
CA GLY A 18 -9.67 -10.44 -37.76
C GLY A 18 -10.48 -11.23 -36.72
N SER A 19 -11.79 -11.04 -36.63
CA SER A 19 -12.63 -11.70 -35.62
C SER A 19 -13.13 -13.09 -36.04
N LEU A 20 -13.20 -13.38 -37.35
CA LEU A 20 -13.63 -14.69 -37.85
C LEU A 20 -12.64 -15.81 -37.47
N SER A 21 -11.34 -15.52 -37.51
CA SER A 21 -10.27 -16.47 -37.12
C SER A 21 -10.34 -16.82 -35.63
N LEU A 22 -10.62 -15.82 -34.78
CA LEU A 22 -10.78 -16.03 -33.34
C LEU A 22 -12.04 -16.85 -33.02
N TYR A 23 -13.16 -16.56 -33.70
CA TYR A 23 -14.41 -17.30 -33.51
C TYR A 23 -14.32 -18.76 -33.98
N LEU A 24 -13.68 -19.01 -35.12
CA LEU A 24 -13.41 -20.37 -35.59
C LEU A 24 -12.47 -21.11 -34.63
N PHE A 25 -11.46 -20.43 -34.08
CA PHE A 25 -10.56 -21.00 -33.09
C PHE A 25 -11.30 -21.39 -31.80
N TYR A 26 -12.16 -20.52 -31.26
CA TYR A 26 -12.96 -20.84 -30.08
C TYR A 26 -13.99 -21.95 -30.33
N ALA A 27 -14.57 -22.02 -31.54
CA ALA A 27 -15.51 -23.09 -31.91
C ALA A 27 -14.82 -24.45 -32.03
N LEU A 28 -13.64 -24.51 -32.66
CA LEU A 28 -12.80 -25.70 -32.75
C LEU A 28 -12.30 -26.14 -31.37
N LEU A 29 -11.84 -25.20 -30.55
CA LEU A 29 -11.38 -25.49 -29.19
C LEU A 29 -12.51 -26.05 -28.31
N SER A 30 -13.71 -25.49 -28.40
CA SER A 30 -14.89 -25.97 -27.67
C SER A 30 -15.32 -27.36 -28.12
N PHE A 31 -15.23 -27.64 -29.43
CA PHE A 31 -15.53 -28.96 -29.98
C PHE A 31 -14.50 -30.02 -29.55
N LEU A 32 -13.21 -29.66 -29.55
CA LEU A 32 -12.11 -30.54 -29.12
C LEU A 32 -12.16 -30.83 -27.61
N ILE A 33 -12.46 -29.83 -26.78
CA ILE A 33 -12.67 -30.03 -25.33
C ILE A 33 -13.88 -30.95 -25.09
N GLY A 34 -14.98 -30.75 -25.82
CA GLY A 34 -16.16 -31.61 -25.73
C GLY A 34 -15.88 -33.07 -26.13
N MET A 35 -15.08 -33.29 -27.18
CA MET A 35 -14.65 -34.63 -27.58
C MET A 35 -13.72 -35.29 -26.55
N SER A 36 -12.76 -34.54 -25.99
CA SER A 36 -11.84 -35.07 -24.97
C SER A 36 -12.55 -35.45 -23.68
N ILE A 37 -13.57 -34.70 -23.26
CA ILE A 37 -14.40 -35.05 -22.10
C ILE A 37 -15.21 -36.32 -22.40
N MET A 38 -15.80 -36.43 -23.60
CA MET A 38 -16.56 -37.61 -24.01
C MET A 38 -15.68 -38.87 -24.13
N LEU A 39 -14.44 -38.73 -24.63
CA LEU A 39 -13.48 -39.85 -24.68
C LEU A 39 -12.95 -40.23 -23.29
N GLY A 40 -12.69 -39.26 -22.42
CA GLY A 40 -12.29 -39.50 -21.04
C GLY A 40 -13.38 -40.22 -20.23
N MET A 41 -14.65 -39.84 -20.45
CA MET A 41 -15.80 -40.53 -19.86
C MET A 41 -16.03 -41.94 -20.42
N ALA A 42 -15.66 -42.19 -21.68
CA ALA A 42 -15.74 -43.53 -22.29
C ALA A 42 -14.62 -44.48 -21.82
N GLN A 43 -13.45 -43.96 -21.43
CA GLN A 43 -12.32 -44.76 -20.93
C GLN A 43 -12.36 -45.04 -19.42
N ALA A 44 -13.07 -44.22 -18.64
CA ALA A 44 -13.06 -44.32 -17.17
C ALA A 44 -13.98 -45.41 -16.59
N GLY A 45 -14.91 -46.01 -17.36
CA GLY A 45 -15.70 -47.16 -16.88
C GLY A 45 -16.51 -46.93 -15.59
N GLU A 46 -16.76 -45.68 -15.19
CA GLU A 46 -17.46 -45.36 -13.95
C GLU A 46 -18.96 -45.17 -14.18
N SER A 47 -19.75 -46.05 -13.59
CA SER A 47 -21.19 -45.86 -13.38
C SER A 47 -21.39 -44.80 -12.30
N ILE A 48 -21.88 -43.61 -12.67
CA ILE A 48 -22.43 -42.66 -11.69
C ILE A 48 -23.95 -42.55 -11.88
N ARG A 49 -24.68 -43.03 -10.87
CA ARG A 49 -26.10 -42.77 -10.64
C ARG A 49 -26.29 -41.26 -10.43
N GLY A 50 -26.84 -40.59 -11.43
CA GLY A 50 -27.38 -39.22 -11.33
C GLY A 50 -28.51 -39.08 -12.33
N ALA A 51 -29.73 -38.83 -11.85
CA ALA A 51 -30.92 -38.82 -12.68
C ALA A 51 -30.91 -37.65 -13.69
N VAL A 52 -30.79 -37.97 -14.97
CA VAL A 52 -31.18 -37.08 -16.06
C VAL A 52 -32.54 -37.56 -16.56
N VAL A 53 -33.58 -36.79 -16.25
CA VAL A 53 -34.95 -37.06 -16.70
C VAL A 53 -35.03 -36.76 -18.20
N PHE A 54 -35.07 -37.81 -19.03
CA PHE A 54 -35.37 -37.69 -20.45
C PHE A 54 -36.89 -37.69 -20.66
N LYS A 55 -37.46 -36.53 -21.01
CA LYS A 55 -38.82 -36.44 -21.56
C LYS A 55 -38.77 -36.78 -23.04
N SER A 56 -39.46 -37.85 -23.44
CA SER A 56 -39.70 -38.19 -24.84
C SER A 56 -40.78 -37.27 -25.42
N CYS A 57 -40.51 -36.72 -26.61
CA CYS A 57 -41.56 -36.29 -27.52
C CYS A 57 -41.50 -37.20 -28.75
N SER A 58 -42.57 -37.95 -28.96
CA SER A 58 -42.78 -38.81 -30.11
C SER A 58 -43.26 -38.00 -31.30
N CYS A 59 -42.60 -38.15 -32.45
CA CYS A 59 -43.26 -38.10 -33.75
C CYS A 59 -42.55 -39.08 -34.69
N SER A 60 -43.36 -40.03 -35.15
CA SER A 60 -43.13 -41.12 -36.09
C SER A 60 -42.81 -40.62 -37.51
N THR A 61 -41.88 -41.28 -38.20
CA THR A 61 -42.11 -42.24 -39.31
C THR A 61 -40.80 -42.45 -40.08
N GLU A 62 -40.39 -43.71 -40.18
CA GLU A 62 -39.32 -44.25 -41.04
C GLU A 62 -39.80 -44.28 -42.53
N PRO A 63 -38.93 -44.47 -43.56
CA PRO A 63 -38.23 -45.75 -43.73
C PRO A 63 -36.80 -45.72 -44.31
N SER A 64 -36.03 -46.71 -43.86
CA SER A 64 -34.98 -47.49 -44.53
C SER A 64 -34.35 -46.96 -45.83
N ILE A 65 -33.03 -46.76 -45.82
CA ILE A 65 -32.18 -47.02 -46.99
C ILE A 65 -31.05 -47.96 -46.55
N THR A 66 -31.12 -49.18 -47.06
CA THR A 66 -30.03 -50.15 -47.08
C THR A 66 -28.99 -49.71 -48.12
N HIS A 67 -27.77 -49.41 -47.69
CA HIS A 67 -26.60 -49.60 -48.54
C HIS A 67 -25.49 -50.23 -47.70
N SER A 68 -25.22 -51.50 -48.02
CA SER A 68 -23.92 -52.12 -47.80
C SER A 68 -22.88 -51.29 -48.58
N ALA A 69 -22.06 -50.54 -47.86
CA ALA A 69 -20.80 -50.05 -48.40
C ALA A 69 -19.70 -50.82 -47.68
N ASP A 70 -19.00 -51.64 -48.47
CA ASP A 70 -17.86 -52.45 -48.07
C ASP A 70 -16.83 -51.61 -47.30
N VAL A 71 -16.51 -52.04 -46.08
CA VAL A 71 -15.48 -51.46 -45.20
C VAL A 71 -14.08 -51.98 -45.60
N GLU A 72 -13.85 -52.16 -46.90
CA GLU A 72 -12.58 -52.65 -47.46
C GLU A 72 -12.05 -51.66 -48.49
N ASN A 73 -11.74 -50.43 -48.05
CA ASN A 73 -10.68 -49.55 -48.59
C ASN A 73 -10.82 -48.12 -48.03
N LEU A 74 -10.41 -47.89 -46.78
CA LEU A 74 -10.11 -46.54 -46.27
C LEU A 74 -8.65 -46.39 -45.76
N PRO A 75 -7.61 -46.76 -46.55
CA PRO A 75 -6.22 -46.50 -46.17
C PRO A 75 -5.70 -45.04 -46.28
N PRO A 76 -6.37 -44.03 -46.89
CA PRO A 76 -5.81 -42.65 -46.87
C PRO A 76 -6.24 -41.82 -45.65
N VAL A 77 -7.43 -42.06 -45.12
CA VAL A 77 -8.05 -41.16 -44.12
C VAL A 77 -7.50 -41.41 -42.71
N ILE A 78 -7.13 -42.65 -42.38
CA ILE A 78 -6.60 -43.01 -41.06
C ILE A 78 -5.20 -42.41 -40.85
N ASP A 79 -4.35 -42.44 -41.87
CA ASP A 79 -2.99 -41.90 -41.80
C ASP A 79 -2.99 -40.37 -41.74
N GLU A 80 -3.88 -39.71 -42.49
CA GLU A 80 -4.08 -38.26 -42.38
C GLU A 80 -4.63 -37.86 -40.99
N LEU A 81 -5.55 -38.62 -40.42
CA LEU A 81 -6.07 -38.37 -39.07
C LEU A 81 -4.99 -38.57 -38.00
N ALA A 82 -4.10 -39.56 -38.18
CA ALA A 82 -2.98 -39.82 -37.29
C ALA A 82 -1.95 -38.68 -37.33
N ALA A 83 -1.66 -38.15 -38.52
CA ALA A 83 -0.79 -36.99 -38.70
C ALA A 83 -1.37 -35.74 -38.02
N VAL A 84 -2.66 -35.45 -38.22
CA VAL A 84 -3.34 -34.32 -37.56
C VAL A 84 -3.35 -34.49 -36.04
N LYS A 85 -3.57 -35.71 -35.54
CA LYS A 85 -3.52 -35.99 -34.09
C LYS A 85 -2.12 -35.70 -33.52
N GLN A 86 -1.07 -36.12 -34.22
CA GLN A 86 0.31 -35.87 -33.81
C GLN A 86 0.65 -34.38 -33.79
N GLU A 87 0.18 -33.61 -34.77
CA GLU A 87 0.36 -32.16 -34.80
C GLU A 87 -0.37 -31.46 -33.65
N VAL A 88 -1.61 -31.87 -33.37
CA VAL A 88 -2.39 -31.34 -32.24
C VAL A 88 -1.70 -31.64 -30.90
N GLU A 89 -1.15 -32.84 -30.73
CA GLU A 89 -0.45 -33.25 -29.52
C GLU A 89 0.86 -32.46 -29.34
N THR A 90 1.58 -32.21 -30.44
CA THR A 90 2.79 -31.38 -30.45
C THR A 90 2.47 -29.91 -30.09
N LEU A 91 1.40 -29.34 -30.66
CA LEU A 91 0.95 -27.99 -30.33
C LEU A 91 0.48 -27.88 -28.88
N SER A 92 -0.21 -28.91 -28.37
CA SER A 92 -0.64 -28.97 -26.96
C SER A 92 0.56 -28.97 -26.02
N GLN A 93 1.60 -29.75 -26.32
CA GLN A 93 2.83 -29.78 -25.52
C GLN A 93 3.58 -28.43 -25.57
N ALA A 94 3.67 -27.81 -26.75
CA ALA A 94 4.29 -26.49 -26.89
C ALA A 94 3.54 -25.38 -26.14
N LEU A 95 2.20 -25.43 -26.14
CA LEU A 95 1.36 -24.53 -25.37
C LEU A 95 1.56 -24.74 -23.87
N GLN A 96 1.61 -25.98 -23.41
CA GLN A 96 1.83 -26.31 -22.00
C GLN A 96 3.19 -25.79 -21.51
N ALA A 97 4.26 -26.01 -22.28
CA ALA A 97 5.58 -25.49 -21.97
C ALA A 97 5.63 -23.95 -21.94
N SER A 98 4.87 -23.30 -22.83
CA SER A 98 4.75 -21.83 -22.84
C SER A 98 3.99 -21.31 -21.62
N ILE A 99 2.93 -22.01 -21.20
CA ILE A 99 2.19 -21.70 -19.96
C ILE A 99 3.09 -21.87 -18.74
N GLU A 100 3.84 -22.96 -18.65
CA GLU A 100 4.78 -23.20 -17.55
C GLU A 100 5.86 -22.11 -17.48
N LYS A 101 6.39 -21.70 -18.63
CA LYS A 101 7.36 -20.59 -18.72
C LYS A 101 6.76 -19.25 -18.30
N LEU A 102 5.50 -18.97 -18.66
CA LEU A 102 4.80 -17.77 -18.20
C LEU A 102 4.49 -17.82 -16.69
N GLN A 103 4.17 -18.99 -16.16
CA GLN A 103 3.96 -19.19 -14.73
C GLN A 103 5.27 -19.08 -13.94
N SER A 104 6.40 -19.54 -14.48
CA SER A 104 7.71 -19.36 -13.84
C SER A 104 8.16 -17.90 -13.86
N LEU A 105 7.82 -17.14 -14.91
CA LEU A 105 8.08 -15.70 -14.96
C LEU A 105 7.19 -14.89 -14.00
N LYS A 106 6.02 -15.44 -13.61
CA LYS A 106 5.10 -14.85 -12.62
C LYS A 106 5.34 -15.31 -11.18
N ARG A 107 6.24 -16.27 -10.95
CA ARG A 107 6.67 -16.62 -9.58
C ARG A 107 7.63 -15.55 -9.11
N GLU A 108 7.08 -14.40 -8.73
CA GLU A 108 7.77 -13.49 -7.83
C GLU A 108 7.87 -14.22 -6.48
N GLU A 109 9.08 -14.40 -5.98
CA GLU A 109 9.28 -14.79 -4.58
C GLU A 109 8.46 -13.82 -3.71
N PRO A 110 7.66 -14.31 -2.74
CA PRO A 110 6.87 -13.42 -1.91
C PRO A 110 7.81 -12.43 -1.23
N LEU A 111 7.49 -11.14 -1.34
CA LEU A 111 8.26 -10.10 -0.66
C LEU A 111 8.34 -10.43 0.83
N PRO A 112 9.51 -10.24 1.48
CA PRO A 112 9.65 -10.46 2.92
C PRO A 112 8.58 -9.70 3.71
N SER A 113 8.08 -10.21 4.84
CA SER A 113 7.19 -9.39 5.68
C SER A 113 7.93 -8.19 6.28
N PHE A 114 7.22 -7.17 6.77
CA PHE A 114 7.89 -6.09 7.52
C PHE A 114 8.65 -6.68 8.71
N THR A 115 8.02 -7.64 9.40
CA THR A 115 8.61 -8.35 10.54
C THR A 115 9.92 -9.05 10.18
N ASP A 116 9.99 -9.76 9.05
CA ASP A 116 11.21 -10.46 8.63
C ASP A 116 12.36 -9.47 8.39
N LEU A 117 12.08 -8.36 7.70
CA LEU A 117 13.07 -7.32 7.43
C LEU A 117 13.52 -6.61 8.72
N LEU A 118 12.59 -6.38 9.65
CA LEU A 118 12.89 -5.75 10.94
C LEU A 118 13.83 -6.65 11.77
N ILE A 119 13.57 -7.96 11.80
CA ILE A 119 14.42 -8.96 12.44
C ILE A 119 15.81 -8.98 11.79
N GLU A 120 15.88 -9.02 10.46
CA GLU A 120 17.14 -9.06 9.71
C GLU A 120 17.99 -7.81 9.94
N SER A 121 17.37 -6.63 10.00
CA SER A 121 18.07 -5.36 10.23
C SER A 121 18.74 -5.25 11.60
N GLY A 122 18.31 -6.07 12.58
CA GLY A 122 18.76 -5.98 13.97
C GLY A 122 18.46 -4.62 14.60
N SER A 123 17.38 -3.95 14.16
CA SER A 123 16.85 -2.72 14.73
C SER A 123 16.10 -3.00 16.04
N ASP A 124 16.21 -2.10 17.01
CA ASP A 124 15.49 -2.12 18.28
C ASP A 124 13.97 -1.96 18.14
N LYS A 125 13.52 -1.45 17.00
CA LYS A 125 12.11 -1.40 16.60
C LYS A 125 11.41 -2.76 16.76
N TYR A 126 12.13 -3.88 16.58
CA TYR A 126 11.59 -5.22 16.81
C TYR A 126 11.72 -5.66 18.28
N TYR A 127 12.94 -5.77 18.79
CA TYR A 127 13.18 -6.53 20.03
C TYR A 127 12.91 -5.74 21.32
N ARG A 128 12.92 -4.40 21.26
CA ARG A 128 12.63 -3.53 22.41
C ARG A 128 11.22 -2.95 22.34
N HIS A 129 10.82 -2.49 21.17
CA HIS A 129 9.62 -1.67 21.02
C HIS A 129 8.42 -2.42 20.42
N HIS A 130 8.67 -3.44 19.61
CA HIS A 130 7.66 -4.20 18.89
C HIS A 130 6.76 -3.35 17.98
N TYR A 131 7.35 -2.43 17.22
CA TYR A 131 6.63 -1.53 16.33
C TYR A 131 6.07 -2.24 15.08
N GLU A 132 6.49 -3.47 14.78
CA GLU A 132 5.93 -4.28 13.68
C GLU A 132 4.41 -4.43 13.76
N ARG A 133 3.86 -4.44 14.99
CA ARG A 133 2.41 -4.54 15.26
C ARG A 133 1.60 -3.43 14.60
N TYR A 134 2.21 -2.27 14.39
CA TYR A 134 1.58 -1.08 13.83
C TYR A 134 2.09 -0.81 12.42
N TYR A 135 3.41 -0.85 12.23
CA TYR A 135 4.02 -0.50 10.95
C TYR A 135 3.61 -1.40 9.80
N GLU A 136 3.38 -2.70 10.03
CA GLU A 136 2.91 -3.59 8.96
C GLU A 136 1.59 -3.05 8.36
N GLY A 137 0.62 -2.69 9.18
CA GLY A 137 -0.66 -2.14 8.69
C GLY A 137 -0.56 -0.70 8.19
N TRP A 138 0.29 0.14 8.81
CA TRP A 138 0.41 1.54 8.45
C TRP A 138 1.21 1.78 7.16
N LEU A 139 2.20 0.92 6.87
CA LEU A 139 3.11 1.11 5.74
C LEU A 139 2.78 0.24 4.52
N GLU A 140 1.97 -0.82 4.69
CA GLU A 140 1.57 -1.68 3.57
C GLU A 140 0.99 -0.90 2.37
N PRO A 141 0.11 0.11 2.56
CA PRO A 141 -0.44 0.89 1.44
C PRO A 141 0.63 1.64 0.63
N TYR A 142 1.78 1.92 1.23
CA TYR A 142 2.88 2.66 0.61
C TYR A 142 3.91 1.74 -0.04
N ARG A 143 3.91 0.45 0.29
CA ARG A 143 4.97 -0.52 -0.04
C ARG A 143 5.38 -0.52 -1.51
N ASN A 144 4.39 -0.45 -2.40
CA ASN A 144 4.59 -0.54 -3.85
C ASN A 144 4.29 0.78 -4.58
N VAL A 145 4.10 1.89 -3.86
CA VAL A 145 3.82 3.21 -4.48
C VAL A 145 5.00 3.60 -5.38
N ALA A 146 4.68 3.93 -6.63
CA ALA A 146 5.69 4.32 -7.61
C ALA A 146 6.36 5.63 -7.20
N LYS A 147 7.70 5.65 -7.24
CA LYS A 147 8.52 6.82 -6.90
C LYS A 147 8.28 7.32 -5.48
N LEU A 148 8.12 6.38 -4.55
CA LEU A 148 7.92 6.70 -3.14
C LEU A 148 9.14 7.48 -2.59
N LYS A 149 8.86 8.53 -1.83
CA LYS A 149 9.85 9.28 -1.07
C LYS A 149 9.56 9.12 0.42
N MET A 150 10.54 8.60 1.13
CA MET A 150 10.50 8.38 2.56
C MET A 150 11.62 9.17 3.25
N LEU A 151 11.31 9.77 4.38
CA LEU A 151 12.25 10.43 5.25
C LEU A 151 12.20 9.80 6.65
N GLU A 152 13.36 9.45 7.19
CA GLU A 152 13.54 9.13 8.60
C GLU A 152 14.41 10.21 9.26
N ILE A 153 13.91 10.82 10.33
CA ILE A 153 14.68 11.67 11.22
C ILE A 153 15.25 10.77 12.32
N GLY A 154 16.57 10.63 12.41
CA GLY A 154 17.21 9.69 13.34
C GLY A 154 17.88 8.50 12.65
N ALA A 155 18.77 8.75 11.69
CA ALA A 155 19.42 7.70 10.90
C ALA A 155 20.74 7.18 11.50
N ASP A 156 20.88 7.14 12.84
CA ASP A 156 22.12 6.92 13.62
C ASP A 156 23.20 6.08 12.93
N GLN A 157 23.07 4.75 12.91
CA GLN A 157 24.01 3.86 12.19
C GLN A 157 23.50 3.45 10.79
N GLY A 158 22.31 3.92 10.39
CA GLY A 158 21.68 3.62 9.12
C GLY A 158 21.03 2.23 9.00
N LYS A 159 20.89 1.47 10.10
CA LYS A 159 20.24 0.14 10.05
C LYS A 159 18.79 0.19 9.59
N SER A 160 18.02 1.14 10.12
CA SER A 160 16.64 1.41 9.73
C SER A 160 16.54 1.85 8.27
N ILE A 161 17.50 2.66 7.78
CA ILE A 161 17.56 3.06 6.37
C ILE A 161 17.67 1.85 5.43
N GLU A 162 18.46 0.84 5.78
CA GLU A 162 18.52 -0.41 5.00
C GLU A 162 17.21 -1.19 5.03
N LEU A 163 16.55 -1.27 6.19
CA LEU A 163 15.20 -1.82 6.32
C LEU A 163 14.22 -1.10 5.39
N TRP A 164 14.18 0.23 5.43
CA TRP A 164 13.24 1.03 4.64
C TRP A 164 13.48 0.89 3.13
N LYS A 165 14.76 0.90 2.71
CA LYS A 165 15.17 0.62 1.33
C LYS A 165 14.62 -0.72 0.83
N ASN A 166 14.67 -1.76 1.66
CA ASN A 166 14.22 -3.11 1.30
C ASN A 166 12.70 -3.27 1.40
N TYR A 167 12.05 -2.54 2.31
CA TYR A 167 10.61 -2.61 2.50
C TYR A 167 9.84 -1.93 1.36
N PHE A 168 10.22 -0.70 0.99
CA PHE A 168 9.58 0.06 -0.08
C PHE A 168 10.18 -0.29 -1.45
N THR A 169 9.53 -1.16 -2.20
CA THR A 169 10.10 -1.79 -3.41
C THR A 169 10.27 -0.84 -4.60
N ASN A 170 9.51 0.26 -4.64
CA ASN A 170 9.46 1.21 -5.76
C ASN A 170 9.85 2.65 -5.33
N HIS A 171 10.73 2.80 -4.33
CA HIS A 171 11.16 4.10 -3.85
C HIS A 171 12.00 4.88 -4.89
N GLU A 172 11.75 6.19 -4.99
CA GLU A 172 12.67 7.15 -5.63
C GLU A 172 13.74 7.59 -4.65
N LEU A 173 13.37 7.75 -3.37
CA LEU A 173 14.26 8.25 -2.33
C LEU A 173 13.88 7.70 -0.95
N VAL A 174 14.82 7.04 -0.29
CA VAL A 174 14.82 6.80 1.16
C VAL A 174 15.90 7.69 1.75
N MET A 175 15.50 8.69 2.53
CA MET A 175 16.41 9.66 3.13
C MET A 175 16.47 9.49 4.64
N GLY A 176 17.69 9.50 5.19
CA GLY A 176 17.92 9.57 6.62
C GLY A 176 18.51 10.92 7.05
N LEU A 177 18.02 11.53 8.11
CA LEU A 177 18.71 12.62 8.81
C LEU A 177 19.58 12.03 9.93
N ALA A 178 20.89 12.19 9.82
CA ALA A 178 21.87 11.80 10.84
C ALA A 178 22.45 13.03 11.54
N TYR A 179 22.64 12.93 12.86
CA TYR A 179 23.28 13.99 13.65
C TYR A 179 24.82 13.87 13.61
N GLY A 180 25.51 15.01 13.51
CA GLY A 180 26.98 15.07 13.42
C GLY A 180 27.51 14.91 11.99
N ASP A 181 28.81 14.67 11.85
CA ASP A 181 29.54 14.65 10.57
C ASP A 181 30.25 13.31 10.30
N HIS A 182 29.80 12.23 10.94
CA HIS A 182 30.44 10.92 10.85
C HIS A 182 29.84 10.06 9.73
N VAL A 183 30.68 9.30 9.04
CA VAL A 183 30.22 8.32 8.05
C VAL A 183 29.45 7.22 8.78
N LEU A 184 28.22 6.95 8.33
CA LEU A 184 27.42 5.86 8.88
C LEU A 184 28.20 4.54 8.77
N SER A 185 28.21 3.75 9.84
CA SER A 185 28.90 2.45 9.85
C SER A 185 28.35 1.47 8.80
N SER A 186 27.08 1.62 8.43
CA SER A 186 26.43 0.87 7.35
C SER A 186 27.02 1.14 5.97
N GLY A 187 27.73 2.26 5.77
CA GLY A 187 28.41 2.57 4.50
C GLY A 187 27.49 2.67 3.29
N ILE A 188 26.18 2.90 3.50
CA ILE A 188 25.15 2.79 2.45
C ILE A 188 25.47 3.75 1.31
N LYS A 189 25.72 3.17 0.14
CA LYS A 189 25.93 3.87 -1.13
C LYS A 189 25.08 3.21 -2.22
N ASP A 190 23.78 3.24 -2.00
CA ASP A 190 22.81 2.69 -2.93
C ASP A 190 22.07 3.79 -3.69
N ARG A 191 21.66 3.47 -4.91
CA ARG A 191 20.82 4.36 -5.70
C ARG A 191 19.48 4.54 -4.98
N GLY A 192 19.04 5.78 -4.86
CA GLY A 192 17.77 6.08 -4.19
C GLY A 192 17.88 6.13 -2.67
N VAL A 193 19.08 6.06 -2.10
CA VAL A 193 19.31 6.29 -0.67
C VAL A 193 20.20 7.52 -0.47
N GLU A 194 19.81 8.43 0.41
CA GLU A 194 20.58 9.65 0.73
C GLU A 194 20.63 9.86 2.24
N ILE A 195 21.79 10.25 2.76
CA ILE A 195 21.93 10.68 4.16
C ILE A 195 22.17 12.19 4.17
N HIS A 196 21.30 12.90 4.88
CA HIS A 196 21.49 14.30 5.20
C HIS A 196 22.10 14.41 6.60
N TYR A 197 23.18 15.16 6.73
CA TYR A 197 23.80 15.43 8.02
C TYR A 197 23.32 16.78 8.55
N GLY A 198 22.75 16.77 9.75
CA GLY A 198 22.20 17.98 10.33
C GLY A 198 21.59 17.75 11.71
N ASP A 199 21.25 18.85 12.36
CA ASP A 199 20.59 18.85 13.66
C ASP A 199 19.11 19.15 13.46
N GLN A 200 18.23 18.25 13.92
CA GLN A 200 16.79 18.40 13.73
C GLN A 200 16.22 19.65 14.42
N SER A 201 16.93 20.19 15.42
CA SER A 201 16.58 21.45 16.10
C SER A 201 16.89 22.70 15.25
N LYS A 202 17.53 22.53 14.09
CA LYS A 202 17.97 23.65 13.25
C LYS A 202 17.06 23.87 12.07
N HIS A 203 16.84 25.16 11.80
CA HIS A 203 15.99 25.61 10.71
C HIS A 203 16.56 25.26 9.33
N GLU A 204 17.87 25.36 9.17
CA GLU A 204 18.56 25.04 7.94
C GLU A 204 18.36 23.56 7.57
N THR A 205 18.41 22.68 8.57
CA THR A 205 18.10 21.24 8.43
C THR A 205 16.67 21.04 7.96
N MET A 206 15.68 21.60 8.67
CA MET A 206 14.26 21.44 8.31
C MET A 206 13.96 21.98 6.91
N ASN A 207 14.57 23.10 6.52
CA ASN A 207 14.46 23.64 5.18
C ASN A 207 15.05 22.73 4.11
N ALA A 208 16.20 22.10 4.38
CA ALA A 208 16.82 21.18 3.44
C ALA A 208 15.92 19.96 3.22
N LEU A 209 15.36 19.38 4.29
CA LEU A 209 14.45 18.24 4.22
C LEU A 209 13.13 18.60 3.51
N MET A 210 12.54 19.76 3.82
CA MET A 210 11.34 20.25 3.15
C MET A 210 11.54 20.40 1.63
N LYS A 211 12.69 20.91 1.19
CA LYS A 211 13.03 21.07 -0.24
C LYS A 211 13.24 19.74 -0.98
N LYS A 212 13.60 18.67 -0.27
CA LYS A 212 13.83 17.33 -0.84
C LYS A 212 12.55 16.52 -1.02
N GLY A 213 11.51 16.87 -0.27
CA GLY A 213 10.17 16.32 -0.43
C GLY A 213 9.51 16.69 -1.77
N PRO A 214 8.17 16.60 -1.86
CA PRO A 214 7.26 16.17 -0.81
C PRO A 214 7.40 14.67 -0.49
N TRP A 215 7.01 14.27 0.71
CA TRP A 215 7.25 12.95 1.30
C TRP A 215 5.95 12.14 1.37
N ASP A 216 6.00 10.87 0.97
CA ASP A 216 4.88 9.93 1.18
C ASP A 216 4.84 9.49 2.65
N VAL A 217 6.02 9.27 3.24
CA VAL A 217 6.19 8.82 4.63
C VAL A 217 7.30 9.64 5.28
N ILE A 218 7.01 10.20 6.46
CA ILE A 218 8.03 10.74 7.37
C ILE A 218 7.95 9.96 8.68
N ILE A 219 9.10 9.51 9.20
CA ILE A 219 9.24 8.91 10.52
C ILE A 219 10.18 9.78 11.34
N ASP A 220 9.76 10.20 12.53
CA ASP A 220 10.56 10.94 13.50
C ASP A 220 10.96 10.03 14.65
N ASP A 221 12.19 9.52 14.55
CA ASP A 221 12.90 8.67 15.50
C ASP A 221 14.20 9.36 15.94
N GLY A 222 14.13 10.70 16.08
CA GLY A 222 15.31 11.54 16.21
C GLY A 222 15.82 11.69 17.65
N SER A 223 15.82 12.93 18.16
CA SER A 223 16.33 13.21 19.51
C SER A 223 15.37 12.82 20.65
N HIS A 224 14.10 12.57 20.30
CA HIS A 224 12.97 12.35 21.21
C HIS A 224 12.73 13.46 22.26
N PHE A 225 13.50 14.55 22.22
CA PHE A 225 13.24 15.71 23.05
C PHE A 225 11.95 16.39 22.56
N PRO A 226 10.92 16.57 23.42
CA PRO A 226 9.61 17.03 22.96
C PRO A 226 9.64 18.31 22.13
N GLY A 227 10.49 19.26 22.51
CA GLY A 227 10.65 20.52 21.78
C GLY A 227 11.16 20.33 20.35
N HIS A 228 12.07 19.36 20.13
CA HIS A 228 12.61 19.05 18.81
C HIS A 228 11.63 18.25 17.96
N THR A 229 10.94 17.27 18.53
CA THR A 229 9.94 16.45 17.83
C THR A 229 8.75 17.29 17.37
N LEU A 230 8.27 18.22 18.21
CA LEU A 230 7.21 19.15 17.80
C LEU A 230 7.70 20.14 16.76
N TYR A 231 8.96 20.55 16.85
CA TYR A 231 9.56 21.45 15.87
C TYR A 231 9.61 20.84 14.46
N SER A 232 10.12 19.62 14.32
CA SER A 232 10.18 18.89 13.05
C SER A 232 8.80 18.62 12.47
N LEU A 233 7.83 18.19 13.28
CA LEU A 233 6.44 18.01 12.85
C LEU A 233 5.88 19.29 12.23
N PHE A 234 5.98 20.41 12.95
CA PHE A 234 5.43 21.69 12.50
C PHE A 234 6.14 22.21 11.24
N ALA A 235 7.46 21.98 11.13
CA ALA A 235 8.24 22.44 9.99
C ALA A 235 8.02 21.60 8.72
N LEU A 236 7.76 20.29 8.87
CA LEU A 236 7.71 19.35 7.75
C LEU A 236 6.29 18.93 7.34
N TRP A 237 5.25 19.27 8.12
CA TRP A 237 3.87 18.85 7.82
C TRP A 237 3.39 19.27 6.42
N GLU A 238 3.77 20.46 5.96
CA GLU A 238 3.46 20.92 4.60
C GLU A 238 4.14 20.07 3.52
N ALA A 239 5.32 19.51 3.81
CA ALA A 239 6.04 18.63 2.91
C ALA A 239 5.48 17.20 2.87
N VAL A 240 4.58 16.81 3.78
CA VAL A 240 3.86 15.52 3.68
C VAL A 240 2.89 15.60 2.50
N LYS A 241 2.89 14.60 1.62
CA LYS A 241 1.96 14.53 0.48
C LYS A 241 0.51 14.33 0.95
N PRO A 242 -0.50 14.77 0.18
CA PRO A 242 -1.87 14.31 0.38
C PRO A 242 -1.94 12.77 0.38
N GLY A 243 -2.55 12.18 1.40
CA GLY A 243 -2.57 10.73 1.62
C GLY A 243 -1.27 10.16 2.22
N GLY A 244 -0.30 11.00 2.55
CA GLY A 244 0.93 10.61 3.23
C GLY A 244 0.77 10.57 4.75
N ILE A 245 1.80 10.06 5.43
CA ILE A 245 1.82 9.95 6.89
C ILE A 245 3.06 10.59 7.51
N TYR A 246 2.90 11.07 8.73
CA TYR A 246 3.97 11.45 9.64
C TYR A 246 3.88 10.57 10.89
N VAL A 247 4.92 9.84 11.22
CA VAL A 247 4.99 8.98 12.40
C VAL A 247 6.00 9.59 13.39
N ILE A 248 5.68 9.55 14.68
CA ILE A 248 6.58 9.93 15.76
C ILE A 248 6.79 8.69 16.63
N GLU A 249 8.04 8.28 16.83
CA GLU A 249 8.43 7.21 17.74
C GLU A 249 8.86 7.76 19.11
N ASP A 250 9.04 6.84 20.06
CA ASP A 250 9.64 7.08 21.38
C ASP A 250 9.02 8.21 22.20
N LEU A 251 7.69 8.12 22.30
CA LEU A 251 6.87 9.05 23.07
C LEU A 251 7.05 8.95 24.58
N GLU A 252 7.73 7.91 25.10
CA GLU A 252 7.91 7.69 26.54
C GLU A 252 8.64 8.84 27.21
N THR A 253 9.50 9.54 26.47
CA THR A 253 10.26 10.70 26.91
C THR A 253 9.34 11.85 27.37
N SER A 254 8.11 11.92 26.85
CA SER A 254 7.08 12.84 27.32
C SER A 254 6.63 12.56 28.77
N TYR A 255 7.02 11.41 29.33
CA TYR A 255 6.67 10.96 30.68
C TYR A 255 7.87 10.84 31.63
N TRP A 256 9.09 11.15 31.19
CA TRP A 256 10.28 11.04 32.04
C TRP A 256 10.40 12.24 32.98
N ASP A 257 9.82 12.13 34.18
CA ASP A 257 9.64 13.24 35.13
C ASP A 257 10.54 13.16 36.39
N LEU A 258 11.53 12.25 36.39
CA LEU A 258 12.51 12.18 37.48
C LEU A 258 13.39 13.45 37.50
N PRO A 259 13.87 13.89 38.69
CA PRO A 259 14.62 15.15 38.83
C PRO A 259 15.83 15.31 37.90
N ASP A 260 16.50 14.21 37.57
CA ASP A 260 17.69 14.20 36.72
C ASP A 260 17.40 13.62 35.32
N ALA A 261 16.13 13.44 34.94
CA ALA A 261 15.74 12.94 33.64
C ALA A 261 16.27 13.86 32.53
N GLU A 262 17.06 13.27 31.63
CA GLU A 262 17.60 13.95 30.47
C GLU A 262 17.75 12.99 29.30
N ILE A 263 17.76 13.54 28.10
CA ILE A 263 18.08 12.80 26.89
C ILE A 263 19.02 13.64 26.03
N TYR A 264 20.14 13.06 25.60
CA TYR A 264 21.18 13.78 24.86
C TYR A 264 21.61 15.12 25.50
N SER A 265 21.69 15.18 26.83
CA SER A 265 21.97 16.40 27.63
C SER A 265 20.85 17.45 27.67
N TYR A 266 19.69 17.19 27.08
CA TYR A 266 18.49 18.03 27.22
C TYR A 266 17.70 17.59 28.46
N LYS A 267 17.51 18.51 29.40
CA LYS A 267 16.71 18.26 30.61
C LYS A 267 15.23 18.14 30.26
N LEU A 268 14.60 17.07 30.73
CA LEU A 268 13.17 16.80 30.52
C LEU A 268 12.36 17.38 31.68
N ASN A 269 12.45 18.69 31.88
CA ASN A 269 11.74 19.38 32.95
C ASN A 269 10.23 19.46 32.61
N HIS A 270 9.38 19.24 33.62
CA HIS A 270 7.92 19.43 33.52
C HIS A 270 7.19 18.49 32.55
N THR A 271 7.88 17.47 32.04
CA THR A 271 7.29 16.25 31.45
C THR A 271 6.51 15.47 32.53
N GLY A 272 5.89 14.35 32.14
CA GLY A 272 5.11 13.50 33.04
C GLY A 272 3.63 13.45 32.69
N ILE A 273 2.89 12.65 33.45
CA ILE A 273 1.44 12.53 33.28
C ILE A 273 0.78 13.87 33.60
N GLY A 274 0.03 14.42 32.62
CA GLY A 274 -0.62 15.72 32.75
C GLY A 274 0.30 16.92 32.48
N ALA A 275 1.50 16.69 31.94
CA ALA A 275 2.38 17.74 31.46
C ALA A 275 1.67 18.63 30.43
N LYS A 276 2.08 19.91 30.39
CA LYS A 276 1.57 20.86 29.40
C LYS A 276 2.14 20.55 28.02
N SER A 277 1.42 20.98 27.00
CA SER A 277 1.77 20.78 25.58
C SER A 277 3.05 21.49 25.11
N GLU A 278 3.59 22.42 25.90
CA GLU A 278 4.92 23.01 25.66
C GLU A 278 6.08 22.09 26.12
N TYR A 279 5.80 21.08 26.93
CA TYR A 279 6.79 20.15 27.50
C TYR A 279 6.59 18.69 27.10
N SER A 280 5.51 18.37 26.37
CA SER A 280 5.12 17.00 26.07
C SER A 280 4.59 16.89 24.65
N THR A 281 5.23 16.03 23.86
CA THR A 281 4.78 15.70 22.51
C THR A 281 3.39 15.10 22.60
N VAL A 282 3.16 14.18 23.54
CA VAL A 282 1.86 13.54 23.72
C VAL A 282 0.76 14.57 23.99
N ALA A 283 0.98 15.49 24.95
CA ALA A 283 -0.01 16.50 25.28
C ALA A 283 -0.31 17.44 24.11
N LYS A 284 0.69 17.76 23.28
CA LYS A 284 0.48 18.56 22.06
C LYS A 284 -0.32 17.80 20.99
N ILE A 285 -0.03 16.53 20.75
CA ILE A 285 -0.81 15.73 19.78
C ILE A 285 -2.25 15.54 20.26
N GLN A 286 -2.50 15.41 21.57
CA GLN A 286 -3.87 15.40 22.13
C GLN A 286 -4.64 16.71 21.88
N GLU A 287 -3.96 17.87 21.84
CA GLU A 287 -4.59 19.11 21.37
C GLU A 287 -4.94 19.04 19.87
N LEU A 288 -4.09 18.41 19.05
CA LEU A 288 -4.37 18.21 17.63
C LEU A 288 -5.57 17.29 17.41
N GLU A 289 -5.84 16.29 18.26
CA GLU A 289 -7.04 15.44 18.12
C GLU A 289 -8.35 16.25 18.09
N GLN A 290 -8.40 17.35 18.86
CA GLN A 290 -9.60 18.19 18.96
C GLN A 290 -9.97 18.81 17.60
N VAL A 291 -9.01 18.97 16.70
CA VAL A 291 -9.23 19.62 15.41
C VAL A 291 -9.93 18.72 14.38
N LEU A 292 -9.96 17.41 14.61
CA LEU A 292 -10.50 16.43 13.66
C LEU A 292 -12.01 16.60 13.42
N VAL A 293 -12.74 17.12 14.42
CA VAL A 293 -14.20 17.30 14.36
C VAL A 293 -14.61 18.62 13.70
N ARG A 294 -13.65 19.51 13.37
CA ARG A 294 -13.91 20.91 13.02
C ARG A 294 -14.94 21.08 11.91
N HIS A 295 -14.92 20.19 10.92
CA HIS A 295 -15.80 20.24 9.77
C HIS A 295 -17.23 19.87 10.14
N GLN A 296 -17.43 18.85 10.97
CA GLN A 296 -18.75 18.41 11.40
C GLN A 296 -19.45 19.45 12.30
N ILE A 297 -18.68 20.27 13.01
CA ILE A 297 -19.23 21.33 13.87
C ILE A 297 -19.25 22.73 13.21
N GLY A 298 -18.76 22.87 11.98
CA GLY A 298 -18.67 24.17 11.29
C GLY A 298 -17.76 25.19 11.99
N ALA A 299 -16.65 24.72 12.56
CA ALA A 299 -15.69 25.51 13.32
C ALA A 299 -14.34 25.61 12.59
N GLU A 300 -14.31 26.28 11.43
CA GLU A 300 -13.07 26.46 10.65
C GLU A 300 -11.94 27.09 11.47
N GLU A 301 -12.26 27.91 12.47
CA GLU A 301 -11.30 28.55 13.36
C GLU A 301 -10.67 27.60 14.41
N LEU A 302 -11.18 26.37 14.57
CA LEU A 302 -10.61 25.33 15.41
C LEU A 302 -9.36 24.74 14.74
N SER A 303 -8.26 25.48 14.83
CA SER A 303 -6.95 25.12 14.31
C SER A 303 -5.90 25.45 15.36
N VAL A 304 -4.98 24.51 15.60
CA VAL A 304 -3.85 24.60 16.54
C VAL A 304 -2.54 24.76 15.77
N MET A 305 -2.26 23.94 14.77
CA MET A 305 -1.01 23.90 14.01
C MET A 305 -1.22 24.39 12.57
N PRO A 306 -0.29 25.15 11.96
CA PRO A 306 -0.37 25.47 10.54
C PRO A 306 -0.49 24.21 9.67
N GLY A 307 -1.45 24.22 8.74
CA GLY A 307 -1.71 23.06 7.88
C GLY A 307 -2.55 21.94 8.53
N ASP A 308 -2.96 22.07 9.80
CA ASP A 308 -3.71 21.01 10.48
C ASP A 308 -5.11 20.73 9.90
N HIS A 309 -5.62 21.60 9.03
CA HIS A 309 -6.83 21.37 8.23
C HIS A 309 -6.71 20.16 7.32
N SER A 310 -5.49 19.73 6.99
CA SER A 310 -5.25 18.53 6.19
C SER A 310 -5.02 17.28 7.04
N ILE A 311 -5.19 17.32 8.37
CA ILE A 311 -5.09 16.10 9.20
C ILE A 311 -6.41 15.33 9.06
N CYS A 312 -6.33 14.08 8.60
CA CYS A 312 -7.47 13.19 8.43
C CYS A 312 -7.72 12.31 9.66
N SER A 313 -6.64 11.80 10.25
CA SER A 313 -6.69 10.94 11.42
C SER A 313 -5.39 10.96 12.19
N ILE A 314 -5.48 10.62 13.47
CA ILE A 314 -4.38 10.41 14.39
C ILE A 314 -4.59 9.03 15.00
N GLU A 315 -3.58 8.17 14.96
CA GLU A 315 -3.65 6.80 15.46
C GLU A 315 -2.48 6.52 16.41
N TRP A 316 -2.79 6.16 17.64
CA TRP A 316 -1.80 5.85 18.66
C TRP A 316 -1.45 4.37 18.66
N GLY A 317 -0.16 4.08 18.67
CA GLY A 317 0.40 2.79 19.04
C GLY A 317 1.07 2.85 20.40
N MET A 318 1.55 1.72 20.88
CA MET A 318 2.42 1.69 22.07
C MET A 318 3.71 2.44 21.75
N ASN A 319 3.90 3.59 22.40
CA ASN A 319 5.11 4.43 22.29
C ASN A 319 5.33 5.16 20.96
N LEU A 320 4.35 5.15 20.05
CA LEU A 320 4.41 5.89 18.78
C LEU A 320 3.03 6.43 18.38
N VAL A 321 3.00 7.40 17.48
CA VAL A 321 1.76 7.95 16.91
C VAL A 321 1.92 8.22 15.43
N LYS A 322 0.89 7.87 14.64
CA LYS A 322 0.78 8.18 13.21
C LYS A 322 -0.24 9.29 13.01
N ILE A 323 0.15 10.30 12.24
CA ILE A 323 -0.70 11.40 11.77
C ILE A 323 -0.86 11.23 10.26
N HIS A 324 -2.09 11.04 9.79
CA HIS A 324 -2.41 10.85 8.38
C HIS A 324 -2.90 12.16 7.76
N LYS A 325 -2.31 12.55 6.62
CA LYS A 325 -2.72 13.72 5.85
C LYS A 325 -3.82 13.33 4.88
N CYS A 326 -4.93 14.07 4.85
CA CYS A 326 -6.04 13.84 3.91
C CYS A 326 -5.51 13.70 2.48
N GLY A 327 -5.91 12.63 1.81
CA GLY A 327 -5.78 12.44 0.38
C GLY A 327 -6.71 13.38 -0.39
N VAL A 328 -6.49 13.45 -1.71
CA VAL A 328 -7.29 14.27 -2.62
C VAL A 328 -8.78 13.87 -2.61
N ASN A 329 -9.07 12.61 -2.28
CA ASN A 329 -10.41 12.03 -2.26
C ASN A 329 -11.03 11.94 -0.87
N ASP A 330 -10.33 12.37 0.19
CA ASP A 330 -10.84 12.32 1.58
C ASP A 330 -11.80 13.49 1.84
N GLY A 331 -12.66 13.76 0.85
CA GLY A 331 -13.48 14.95 0.73
C GLY A 331 -14.19 15.30 2.03
N VAL A 332 -14.16 16.58 2.34
CA VAL A 332 -14.90 17.11 3.47
C VAL A 332 -16.38 17.03 3.13
N GLY A 333 -17.14 16.19 3.85
CA GLY A 333 -18.60 16.17 3.73
C GLY A 333 -19.20 17.55 4.03
N PRO A 334 -20.42 17.87 3.55
CA PRO A 334 -21.06 19.16 3.78
C PRO A 334 -21.12 19.52 5.27
N ASP A 335 -21.13 20.82 5.60
CA ASP A 335 -21.34 21.29 6.98
C ASP A 335 -22.68 20.76 7.49
N TYR A 336 -22.61 19.77 8.39
CA TYR A 336 -23.80 18.99 8.74
C TYR A 336 -24.65 19.63 9.85
N LEU A 337 -24.08 20.51 10.69
CA LEU A 337 -24.72 20.87 11.95
C LEU A 337 -24.74 22.39 12.23
N PRO A 338 -25.81 22.90 12.87
CA PRO A 338 -25.78 24.22 13.50
C PRO A 338 -24.62 24.30 14.49
N ARG A 339 -24.00 25.48 14.64
CA ARG A 339 -22.95 25.70 15.65
C ARG A 339 -23.49 25.46 17.07
N MET A 340 -23.19 24.30 17.64
CA MET A 340 -23.59 23.87 19.00
C MET A 340 -22.42 23.98 20.00
N TYR A 341 -21.63 25.05 19.91
CA TYR A 341 -20.49 25.29 20.80
C TYR A 341 -20.36 26.78 21.16
N GLU A 342 -19.77 27.08 22.32
CA GLU A 342 -19.48 28.45 22.74
C GLU A 342 -18.22 28.99 22.05
N GLN A 343 -18.41 29.90 21.08
CA GLN A 343 -17.31 30.44 20.27
C GLN A 343 -16.19 31.08 21.11
N ASP A 344 -16.54 31.83 22.16
CA ASP A 344 -15.53 32.49 23.00
C ASP A 344 -14.70 31.51 23.83
N LYS A 345 -15.32 30.43 24.33
CA LYS A 345 -14.59 29.34 25.00
C LYS A 345 -13.64 28.66 24.03
N MET A 346 -14.10 28.35 22.82
CA MET A 346 -13.27 27.72 21.80
C MET A 346 -12.11 28.62 21.36
N ARG A 347 -12.36 29.91 21.08
CA ARG A 347 -11.31 30.89 20.76
C ARG A 347 -10.29 31.03 21.88
N LYS A 348 -10.73 31.03 23.14
CA LYS A 348 -9.83 31.05 24.30
C LYS A 348 -8.97 29.79 24.38
N TRP A 349 -9.55 28.62 24.12
CA TRP A 349 -8.82 27.35 24.07
C TRP A 349 -7.82 27.32 22.91
N VAL A 350 -8.23 27.67 21.69
CA VAL A 350 -7.35 27.76 20.52
C VAL A 350 -6.18 28.71 20.77
N LYS A 351 -6.45 29.88 21.36
CA LYS A 351 -5.39 30.82 21.74
C LYS A 351 -4.44 30.22 22.79
N ALA A 352 -4.92 29.40 23.72
CA ALA A 352 -4.08 28.73 24.68
C ALA A 352 -3.20 27.65 24.03
N ALA A 353 -3.79 26.78 23.20
CA ALA A 353 -3.07 25.73 22.47
C ALA A 353 -2.00 26.32 21.52
N LYS A 354 -2.28 27.44 20.85
CA LYS A 354 -1.30 28.11 19.98
C LYS A 354 -0.11 28.72 20.72
N ARG A 355 -0.24 29.07 22.00
CA ARG A 355 0.87 29.64 22.78
C ARG A 355 1.95 28.62 23.10
N THR A 356 1.61 27.34 23.02
CA THR A 356 2.50 26.21 23.28
C THR A 356 2.91 25.52 21.98
N ASN A 357 2.86 26.23 20.85
CA ASN A 357 3.43 25.78 19.58
C ASN A 357 4.89 26.25 19.45
N PRO A 358 5.74 25.54 18.69
CA PRO A 358 7.05 26.06 18.32
C PRO A 358 6.91 27.48 17.77
N MET A 359 7.72 28.42 18.28
CA MET A 359 7.61 29.83 17.91
C MET A 359 8.07 30.04 16.47
N LYS A 360 7.70 31.15 15.83
CA LYS A 360 8.31 31.57 14.57
C LYS A 360 9.28 32.71 14.80
N ASP A 361 10.45 32.66 14.18
CA ASP A 361 11.39 33.78 14.12
C ASP A 361 10.83 34.92 13.24
N ALA A 362 11.59 36.03 13.14
CA ALA A 362 11.20 37.19 12.34
C ALA A 362 11.06 36.89 10.83
N ASN A 363 11.64 35.78 10.36
CA ASN A 363 11.56 35.34 8.97
C ASN A 363 10.40 34.34 8.75
N GLY A 364 9.61 34.05 9.79
CA GLY A 364 8.49 33.12 9.72
C GLY A 364 8.87 31.65 9.88
N ASN A 365 10.13 31.38 10.23
CA ASN A 365 10.66 30.04 10.42
C ASN A 365 10.36 29.55 11.82
N PHE A 366 9.93 28.30 11.97
CA PHE A 366 9.77 27.74 13.30
C PHE A 366 11.13 27.73 14.05
N VAL A 367 11.10 27.89 15.37
CA VAL A 367 12.24 27.74 16.27
C VAL A 367 11.87 26.77 17.40
N PRO A 368 12.80 25.93 17.87
CA PRO A 368 12.56 24.99 18.95
C PRO A 368 12.14 25.68 20.26
N PHE A 369 11.48 24.91 21.13
CA PHE A 369 11.39 25.27 22.54
C PHE A 369 12.79 25.14 23.15
N VAL A 370 13.29 26.24 23.73
CA VAL A 370 14.57 26.28 24.46
C VAL A 370 14.30 26.20 25.95
#